data_AF-A0A977KB35-F1
#
_entry.id   AF-A0A977KB35-F1
#
_cell.length_a   1.000
_cell.length_b   1.000
_cell.length_c   1.000
_cell.angle_alpha   90.00
_cell.angle_beta   90.00
_cell.angle_gamma   90.00
#
_symmetry.space_group_name_H-M   'P 1'
#
loop_
_entity.id
_entity.type
_entity.pdbx_description
1 polymer ?
#
loop_
_entity_poly.entity_id
_entity_poly.type
_entity_poly.pdbx_seq_one_letter_code
_entity_poly.pdbx_strand_id
1 'polypeptide(L)'
;MALIALNAILIIGFIGIDIAHVTGLIKEFPTILFYENVIYAFIYGAFTAAILGGMNVYPWLTLYSAFVAGRVSRSIISPYGVEKLAMQHVPLLFLLLADAILAALLC
;
A
#
# COMPACT_ATOMS: atom_id res chain seq x y z
N MET A 1 3.35 3.17 -17.69
CA MET A 1 4.01 1.88 -17.39
C MET A 1 4.61 1.82 -15.99
N ALA A 2 5.45 2.78 -15.58
CA ALA A 2 6.03 2.80 -14.23
C ALA A 2 4.98 2.77 -13.10
N LEU A 3 3.92 3.57 -13.21
CA LEU A 3 2.82 3.61 -12.22
C LEU A 3 2.07 2.27 -12.10
N ILE A 4 1.80 1.61 -13.23
CA ILE A 4 1.14 0.29 -13.24
C ILE A 4 2.04 -0.75 -12.57
N ALA A 5 3.34 -0.73 -12.84
CA ALA A 5 4.29 -1.63 -12.19
C ALA A 5 4.37 -1.36 -10.68
N LEU A 6 4.33 -0.10 -10.26
CA LEU A 6 4.33 0.29 -8.86
C LEU A 6 3.05 -0.16 -8.13
N ASN A 7 1.88 0.02 -8.75
CA ASN A 7 0.62 -0.54 -8.25
C ASN A 7 0.70 -2.06 -8.09
N ALA A 8 1.28 -2.77 -9.06
CA ALA A 8 1.44 -4.22 -8.98
C ALA A 8 2.35 -4.62 -7.80
N ILE A 9 3.45 -3.91 -7.58
CA ILE A 9 4.33 -4.13 -6.42
C ILE A 9 3.58 -3.86 -5.11
N LEU A 10 2.77 -2.81 -5.03
CA LEU A 10 1.97 -2.50 -3.85
C LEU A 10 0.93 -3.59 -3.56
N ILE A 11 0.22 -4.06 -4.58
CA ILE A 11 -0.74 -5.18 -4.48
C ILE A 11 -0.04 -6.43 -3.94
N ILE A 12 1.11 -6.78 -4.51
CA ILE A 12 1.92 -7.92 -4.06
C ILE A 12 2.40 -7.70 -2.61
N GLY A 13 2.75 -6.46 -2.24
CA GLY A 13 3.13 -6.10 -0.88
C GLY A 13 2.01 -6.36 0.13
N PHE A 14 0.80 -5.87 -0.13
CA PHE A 14 -0.34 -6.07 0.75
C PHE A 14 -0.74 -7.54 0.88
N ILE A 15 -0.89 -8.24 -0.25
CA ILE A 15 -1.25 -9.66 -0.26
C ILE A 15 -0.12 -10.50 0.33
N GLY A 16 1.13 -10.14 0.09
CA GLY A 16 2.31 -10.84 0.61
C GLY A 16 2.39 -10.82 2.13
N ILE A 17 2.01 -9.69 2.76
CA ILE A 17 1.90 -9.59 4.22
C ILE A 17 0.84 -10.56 4.75
N ASP A 18 -0.32 -10.61 4.10
CA ASP A 18 -1.42 -11.50 4.50
C ASP A 18 -1.06 -12.98 4.31
N ILE A 19 -0.38 -13.33 3.22
CA ILE A 19 0.14 -14.69 2.97
C ILE A 19 1.19 -15.06 4.03
N ALA A 20 2.11 -14.16 4.36
CA ALA A 20 3.10 -14.38 5.41
C ALA A 20 2.44 -14.63 6.78
N HIS A 21 1.31 -13.97 7.05
CA HIS A 21 0.51 -14.27 8.22
C HIS A 21 -0.14 -15.66 8.16
N VAL A 22 -0.87 -15.98 7.08
CA VAL A 22 -1.58 -17.27 6.93
C VAL A 22 -0.63 -18.48 6.95
N THR A 23 0.59 -18.32 6.42
CA THR A 23 1.64 -19.36 6.42
C THR A 23 2.38 -19.49 7.75
N GLY A 24 2.07 -18.65 8.75
CA GLY A 24 2.67 -18.69 10.08
C GLY A 24 4.06 -18.05 10.17
N LEU A 25 4.53 -17.37 9.12
CA LEU A 25 5.76 -16.57 9.16
C LEU A 25 5.57 -15.36 10.10
N ILE A 26 4.40 -14.74 10.06
CA ILE A 26 3.96 -13.70 11.00
C ILE A 26 2.93 -14.33 11.95
N LYS A 27 3.36 -14.65 13.18
CA LYS A 27 2.57 -15.37 14.18
C LYS A 27 1.43 -14.55 14.76
N GLU A 28 1.64 -13.24 14.94
CA GLU A 28 0.65 -12.32 15.48
C GLU A 28 0.38 -11.23 14.45
N PHE A 29 -0.84 -11.21 13.92
CA PHE A 29 -1.29 -10.19 12.98
C PHE A 29 -2.74 -9.80 13.29
N PRO A 30 -3.01 -8.53 13.61
CA PRO A 30 -4.37 -8.05 13.86
C PRO A 30 -5.30 -8.36 12.68
N THR A 31 -6.43 -9.01 12.93
CA THR A 31 -7.39 -9.40 11.88
C THR A 31 -7.93 -8.21 11.10
N ILE A 32 -8.00 -7.03 11.73
CA ILE A 32 -8.40 -5.80 11.05
C ILE A 32 -7.41 -5.38 9.95
N LEU A 33 -6.11 -5.57 10.17
CA LEU A 33 -5.07 -5.24 9.18
C LEU A 33 -5.12 -6.20 7.99
N PHE A 34 -5.49 -7.46 8.20
CA PHE A 34 -5.70 -8.43 7.13
C PHE A 34 -6.81 -7.96 6.17
N TYR A 35 -7.96 -7.55 6.70
CA TYR A 35 -9.03 -7.03 5.85
C TYR A 35 -8.67 -5.70 5.19
N GLU A 36 -7.97 -4.80 5.89
CA GLU A 36 -7.47 -3.55 5.30
C GLU A 36 -6.54 -3.82 4.11
N ASN A 37 -5.58 -4.75 4.23
CA ASN A 37 -4.65 -5.12 3.17
C ASN A 37 -5.38 -5.67 1.93
N VAL A 38 -6.36 -6.57 2.12
CA VAL A 38 -7.18 -7.10 1.02
C VAL A 38 -7.93 -5.97 0.30
N ILE A 39 -8.53 -5.06 1.06
CA ILE A 39 -9.24 -3.90 0.50
C ILE A 39 -8.26 -3.01 -0.28
N TYR A 40 -7.07 -2.75 0.27
CA TYR A 40 -6.06 -1.93 -0.39
C TYR A 40 -5.59 -2.55 -1.70
N ALA A 41 -5.27 -3.84 -1.69
CA ALA A 41 -4.91 -4.59 -2.89
C ALA A 41 -6.01 -4.53 -3.96
N PHE A 42 -7.27 -4.70 -3.56
CA PHE A 42 -8.41 -4.60 -4.48
C PHE A 42 -8.53 -3.21 -5.12
N ILE A 43 -8.43 -2.14 -4.32
CA ILE A 43 -8.54 -0.76 -4.82
C ILE A 43 -7.39 -0.42 -5.78
N TYR A 44 -6.15 -0.81 -5.47
CA TYR A 44 -5.02 -0.66 -6.40
C TYR A 44 -5.22 -1.46 -7.69
N GLY A 45 -5.81 -2.65 -7.61
CA GLY A 45 -6.21 -3.43 -8.78
C GLY A 45 -7.24 -2.70 -9.64
N ALA A 46 -8.25 -2.09 -9.03
CA ALA A 46 -9.27 -1.29 -9.71
C ALA A 46 -8.67 -0.06 -10.41
N PHE A 47 -7.80 0.69 -9.72
CA PHE A 47 -7.08 1.82 -10.35
C PHE A 47 -6.20 1.36 -11.51
N THR A 48 -5.50 0.24 -11.37
CA THR A 48 -4.67 -0.32 -12.44
C THR A 48 -5.50 -0.69 -13.66
N ALA A 49 -6.65 -1.35 -13.47
CA ALA A 49 -7.58 -1.67 -14.55
C ALA A 49 -8.13 -0.40 -15.23
N ALA A 50 -8.48 0.62 -14.46
CA ALA A 50 -8.97 1.89 -15.00
C ALA A 50 -7.91 2.62 -15.84
N ILE A 51 -6.66 2.66 -15.39
CA ILE A 51 -5.53 3.23 -16.14
C ILE A 51 -5.32 2.47 -17.46
N LEU A 52 -5.34 1.13 -17.42
CA LEU A 52 -5.22 0.28 -18.62
C LEU A 52 -6.39 0.49 -19.59
N GLY A 53 -7.58 0.81 -19.07
CA GLY A 53 -8.75 1.19 -19.86
C GLY A 53 -8.72 2.63 -20.40
N GLY A 54 -7.64 3.38 -20.16
CA GLY A 54 -7.46 4.75 -20.64
C GLY A 54 -8.22 5.82 -19.83
N MET A 55 -8.73 5.47 -18.65
CA MET A 55 -9.42 6.43 -17.78
C MET A 55 -8.40 7.29 -17.01
N ASN A 56 -8.64 8.60 -16.95
CA ASN A 56 -7.86 9.48 -16.08
C ASN A 56 -8.33 9.36 -14.63
N VAL A 57 -7.65 8.51 -13.87
CA VAL A 57 -7.89 8.28 -12.43
C VAL A 57 -6.74 8.78 -11.56
N TYR A 58 -5.76 9.47 -12.14
CA TYR A 58 -4.52 9.85 -11.44
C TYR A 58 -4.76 10.74 -10.21
N PRO A 59 -5.66 11.76 -10.23
CA PRO A 59 -5.92 12.56 -9.04
C PRO A 59 -6.48 11.74 -7.88
N TRP A 60 -7.34 10.78 -8.19
CA TRP A 60 -7.94 9.89 -7.19
C TRP A 60 -6.91 8.90 -6.62
N LEU A 61 -6.05 8.35 -7.48
CA LEU A 61 -4.96 7.50 -7.06
C LEU A 61 -3.97 8.26 -6.16
N THR A 62 -3.62 9.51 -6.49
CA THR A 62 -2.76 10.35 -5.63
C THR A 62 -3.33 10.50 -4.23
N LEU A 63 -4.61 10.88 -4.12
CA LEU A 63 -5.27 11.06 -2.82
C LEU A 63 -5.33 9.76 -2.04
N TYR A 64 -5.65 8.66 -2.72
CA TYR A 64 -5.74 7.34 -2.11
C TYR A 64 -4.37 6.86 -1.61
N SER A 65 -3.34 6.92 -2.44
CA SER A 65 -1.97 6.52 -2.07
C SER A 65 -1.41 7.38 -0.94
N ALA A 66 -1.68 8.69 -0.93
CA ALA A 66 -1.33 9.57 0.18
C ALA A 66 -2.06 9.21 1.49
N PHE A 67 -3.34 8.87 1.42
CA PHE A 67 -4.12 8.42 2.58
C PHE A 67 -3.54 7.12 3.16
N VAL A 68 -3.27 6.12 2.31
CA VAL A 68 -2.70 4.84 2.74
C VAL A 68 -1.28 5.02 3.29
N ALA A 69 -0.45 5.87 2.67
CA ALA A 69 0.85 6.26 3.23
C ALA A 69 0.72 6.86 4.64
N GLY A 70 -0.23 7.77 4.84
CA GLY A 70 -0.56 8.34 6.14
C GLY A 70 -1.00 7.27 7.16
N ARG A 71 -1.78 6.26 6.74
CA ARG A 71 -2.13 5.11 7.59
C ARG A 71 -0.90 4.30 7.99
N VAL A 72 -0.07 3.90 7.03
CA VAL A 72 1.14 3.10 7.27
C VAL A 72 2.18 3.86 8.12
N SER A 73 2.30 5.18 7.93
CA SER A 73 3.22 6.01 8.72
C SER A 73 2.93 5.98 10.22
N ARG A 74 1.66 5.88 10.62
CA ARG A 74 1.25 5.77 12.04
C ARG A 74 1.65 4.45 12.67
N SER A 75 1.81 3.40 11.85
CA SER A 75 2.35 2.11 12.30
C SER A 75 3.89 2.15 12.47
N ILE A 76 4.55 3.15 11.88
CA ILE A 76 6.01 3.34 11.99
C ILE A 76 6.35 4.26 13.16
N ILE A 77 5.55 5.31 13.38
CA ILE A 77 5.75 6.32 14.44
C ILE A 77 4.80 6.01 15.59
N SER A 78 5.24 5.19 16.53
CA SER A 78 4.56 4.96 17.81
C SER A 78 5.13 5.89 18.89
N PRO A 79 4.30 6.47 19.78
CA PRO A 79 4.79 7.21 20.96
C PRO A 79 5.59 6.35 21.94
N TYR A 80 5.60 5.02 21.77
CA TYR A 80 6.38 4.07 22.57
C TYR A 80 7.75 3.70 21.94
N GLY A 81 8.12 4.31 20.80
CA GLY A 81 9.40 4.09 20.11
C GLY A 81 9.27 3.27 18.82
N VAL A 82 10.39 3.11 18.10
CA VAL A 82 10.46 2.30 16.88
C VAL A 82 10.61 0.83 17.28
N GLU A 83 9.50 0.12 17.44
CA GLU A 83 9.55 -1.32 17.64
C GLU A 83 10.05 -2.03 16.37
N LYS A 84 10.65 -3.22 16.50
CA LYS A 84 11.22 -3.97 15.37
C LYS A 84 10.21 -4.24 14.23
N LEU A 85 8.91 -4.25 14.56
CA LEU A 85 7.79 -4.37 13.63
C LEU A 85 7.58 -3.10 12.79
N ALA A 86 7.88 -1.92 13.33
CA ALA A 86 7.73 -0.62 12.66
C ALA A 86 8.68 -0.47 11.45
N MET A 87 9.94 -0.93 11.58
CA MET A 87 10.91 -0.85 10.48
C MET A 87 10.52 -1.69 9.25
N GLN A 88 9.78 -2.78 9.44
CA GLN A 88 9.36 -3.66 8.35
C GLN A 88 8.35 -2.99 7.40
N HIS A 89 7.67 -1.94 7.87
CA HIS A 89 6.68 -1.19 7.09
C HIS A 89 7.28 0.01 6.34
N VAL A 90 8.55 0.36 6.61
CA VAL A 90 9.24 1.48 5.97
C VAL A 90 9.35 1.33 4.44
N PRO A 91 9.70 0.15 3.88
CA PRO A 91 9.70 -0.03 2.42
C PRO A 91 8.32 0.20 1.80
N LEU A 92 7.25 -0.30 2.44
CA LEU A 92 5.89 -0.12 1.95
C LEU A 92 5.48 1.36 1.96
N LEU A 93 5.84 2.11 3.01
CA LEU A 93 5.62 3.56 3.07
C LEU A 93 6.29 4.29 1.90
N PHE A 94 7.56 3.97 1.60
CA PHE A 94 8.26 4.61 0.48
C PHE A 94 7.61 4.30 -0.87
N LEU A 95 7.15 3.07 -1.08
CA LEU A 95 6.44 2.70 -2.29
C LEU A 95 5.11 3.47 -2.43
N LEU A 96 4.35 3.63 -1.35
CA LEU A 96 3.10 4.39 -1.34
C LEU A 96 3.32 5.88 -1.63
N LEU A 97 4.39 6.46 -1.07
CA LEU A 97 4.77 7.85 -1.34
C LEU A 97 5.23 8.03 -2.79
N ALA A 98 6.06 7.12 -3.31
CA ALA A 98 6.48 7.14 -4.69
C ALA A 98 5.27 7.04 -5.64
N ASP A 99 4.27 6.23 -5.29
CA ASP A 99 3.05 6.08 -6.06
C ASP A 99 2.21 7.35 -6.06
N ALA A 100 1.98 7.94 -4.88
CA ALA A 100 1.27 9.20 -4.75
C ALA A 100 1.92 10.32 -5.58
N ILE A 101 3.26 10.44 -5.51
CA ILE A 101 4.03 11.44 -6.26
C ILE A 101 3.92 11.19 -7.76
N LEU A 102 4.14 9.95 -8.20
CA LEU A 102 4.11 9.61 -9.62
C LEU A 102 2.71 9.80 -10.21
N ALA A 103 1.66 9.42 -9.49
CA ALA A 103 0.28 9.71 -9.88
C ALA A 103 0.02 11.23 -9.94
N ALA A 104 0.54 12.01 -8.99
CA ALA A 104 0.35 13.46 -8.95
C ALA A 104 1.00 14.16 -10.15
N LEU A 105 2.16 13.66 -10.61
CA LEU A 105 2.86 14.17 -11.80
C LEU A 105 2.14 13.85 -13.12
N LEU A 106 1.18 12.93 -13.10
CA LEU A 106 0.40 12.51 -14.26
C LEU A 106 -1.02 13.10 -14.29
N CYS A 107 -1.39 13.87 -13.25
CA CYS A 107 -2.63 14.64 -13.21
C CYS A 107 -2.59 15.80 -14.22
#